data_AF-A0A7X7X8R5-F1
#
_entry.id   AF-A0A7X7X8R5-F1
#
_cell.length_a   1.000
_cell.length_b   1.000
_cell.length_c   1.000
_cell.angle_alpha   90.00
_cell.angle_beta   90.00
_cell.angle_gamma   90.00
#
_symmetry.space_group_name_H-M   'P 1'
#
loop_
_entity.id
_entity.type
_entity.pdbx_description
1 polymer ?
#
loop_
_entity_poly.entity_id
_entity_poly.type
_entity_poly.pdbx_seq_one_letter_code
_entity_poly.pdbx_strand_id
1 'polypeptide(L)'
;MSKIFVKKEELTLVNGGYVVTGKNETPVYNEQFITVQKHAEWVVTFAEKAKGKDFVGKAPDSIESVKEEVRKALSSKGVEYVKAPKKVKQDLTEKLQEEALAFIKYQGESSKTEKINKFLQQFNIIQEFEEFGLYFEEDICKLNKIYTIEEIVAAVTAVIDIID
;
A
#
# COMPACT_ATOMS: atom_id res chain seq x y z
N MET A 1 4.43 29.19 -25.66
CA MET A 1 4.19 29.36 -24.22
C MET A 1 5.52 29.36 -23.51
N SER A 2 5.67 30.15 -22.45
CA SER A 2 6.92 30.19 -21.68
C SER A 2 7.01 28.93 -20.82
N LYS A 3 8.17 28.27 -20.81
CA LYS A 3 8.43 27.14 -19.91
C LYS A 3 9.08 27.66 -18.63
N ILE A 4 8.50 27.33 -17.50
CA ILE A 4 8.95 27.74 -16.17
C ILE A 4 9.44 26.48 -15.46
N PHE A 5 10.70 26.49 -15.02
CA PHE A 5 11.20 25.42 -14.17
C PHE A 5 10.72 25.65 -12.74
N VAL A 6 10.05 24.67 -12.15
CA VAL A 6 9.46 24.78 -10.81
C VAL A 6 10.00 23.66 -9.93
N LYS A 7 10.51 24.03 -8.76
CA LYS A 7 10.93 23.08 -7.72
C LYS A 7 9.81 22.81 -6.73
N LYS A 8 9.93 21.73 -5.95
CA LYS A 8 8.90 21.33 -4.98
C LYS A 8 8.59 22.44 -3.95
N GLU A 9 9.58 23.26 -3.57
CA GLU A 9 9.40 24.33 -2.59
C GLU A 9 8.63 25.53 -3.17
N GLU A 10 8.58 25.63 -4.50
CA GLU A 10 7.99 26.78 -5.21
C GLU A 10 6.56 26.50 -5.66
N LEU A 11 6.20 25.21 -5.78
CA LEU A 11 4.86 24.78 -6.19
C LEU A 11 3.92 24.77 -4.99
N THR A 12 2.85 25.54 -5.07
CA THR A 12 1.84 25.63 -4.01
C THR A 12 0.43 25.58 -4.57
N LEU A 13 -0.55 25.27 -3.70
CA LEU A 13 -1.97 25.32 -4.02
C LEU A 13 -2.59 26.55 -3.37
N VAL A 14 -3.29 27.38 -4.16
CA VAL A 14 -4.00 28.58 -3.67
C VAL A 14 -5.49 28.53 -4.03
N ASN A 15 -6.31 29.28 -3.28
CA ASN A 15 -7.71 29.60 -3.60
C ASN A 15 -8.57 28.43 -4.14
N GLY A 16 -8.66 27.34 -3.37
CA GLY A 16 -9.47 26.17 -3.76
C GLY A 16 -8.76 25.21 -4.72
N GLY A 17 -7.43 25.16 -4.67
CA GLY A 17 -6.63 24.12 -5.31
C GLY A 17 -5.94 24.54 -6.61
N TYR A 18 -5.87 25.83 -6.95
CA TYR A 18 -5.12 26.28 -8.12
C TYR A 18 -3.64 26.03 -7.93
N VAL A 19 -3.01 25.39 -8.92
CA VAL A 19 -1.58 25.10 -8.91
C VAL A 19 -0.82 26.33 -9.39
N VAL A 20 -0.02 26.90 -8.50
CA VAL A 20 0.71 28.15 -8.76
C VAL A 20 2.17 28.04 -8.33
N THR A 21 3.00 28.90 -8.93
CA THR A 21 4.40 29.06 -8.56
C THR A 21 4.75 30.52 -8.27
N GLY A 22 5.74 30.69 -7.38
CA GLY A 22 6.33 31.98 -7.08
C GLY A 22 5.43 32.94 -6.31
N LYS A 23 5.98 34.12 -5.99
CA LYS A 23 5.30 35.14 -5.16
C LYS A 23 4.11 35.81 -5.84
N ASN A 24 4.05 35.73 -7.17
CA ASN A 24 2.97 36.33 -7.97
C ASN A 24 1.81 35.34 -8.21
N GLU A 25 1.86 34.15 -7.60
CA GLU A 25 0.86 33.09 -7.79
C GLU A 25 0.61 32.79 -9.28
N THR A 26 1.70 32.67 -10.06
CA THR A 26 1.60 32.39 -11.50
C THR A 26 1.03 30.99 -11.70
N PRO A 27 -0.11 30.83 -12.40
CA PRO A 27 -0.68 29.52 -12.68
C PRO A 27 0.26 28.70 -13.54
N VAL A 28 0.46 27.44 -13.15
CA VAL A 28 1.34 26.53 -13.87
C VAL A 28 0.68 25.19 -14.11
N TYR A 29 1.05 24.59 -15.24
CA TYR A 29 0.51 23.33 -15.70
C TYR A 29 1.60 22.46 -16.31
N ASN A 30 1.60 21.20 -15.90
CA ASN A 30 2.35 20.13 -16.55
C ASN A 30 1.41 18.94 -16.68
N GLU A 31 1.01 18.61 -17.92
CA GLU A 31 0.00 17.60 -18.20
C GLU A 31 0.28 16.25 -17.53
N GLN A 32 1.53 15.77 -17.63
CA GLN A 32 1.93 14.48 -17.08
C GLN A 32 1.89 14.52 -15.55
N PHE A 33 2.44 15.56 -14.94
CA PHE A 33 2.44 15.73 -13.49
C PHE A 33 1.01 15.82 -12.93
N ILE A 34 0.14 16.64 -13.54
CA ILE A 34 -1.26 16.79 -13.10
C ILE A 34 -2.04 15.48 -13.27
N THR A 35 -1.82 14.75 -14.37
CA THR A 35 -2.47 13.46 -14.61
C THR A 35 -2.07 12.45 -13.53
N VAL A 36 -0.78 12.36 -13.23
CA VAL A 36 -0.26 11.44 -12.21
C VAL A 36 -0.68 11.86 -10.80
N GLN A 37 -0.76 13.16 -10.49
CA GLN A 37 -1.30 13.67 -9.22
C GLN A 37 -2.78 13.31 -9.02
N LYS A 38 -3.61 13.38 -10.07
CA LYS A 38 -5.01 12.91 -10.01
C LYS A 38 -5.09 11.39 -9.84
N HIS A 39 -4.19 10.64 -10.47
CA HIS A 39 -4.13 9.20 -10.28
C HIS A 39 -3.70 8.86 -8.85
N ALA A 40 -2.75 9.60 -8.27
CA ALA A 40 -2.33 9.47 -6.88
C ALA A 40 -3.50 9.72 -5.92
N GLU A 41 -4.30 10.76 -6.17
CA GLU A 41 -5.52 11.03 -5.41
C GLU A 41 -6.48 9.82 -5.41
N TRP A 42 -6.70 9.22 -6.58
CA TRP A 42 -7.55 8.05 -6.69
C TRP A 42 -7.01 6.87 -5.88
N VAL A 43 -5.71 6.57 -5.98
CA VAL A 43 -5.06 5.46 -5.27
C VAL A 43 -5.13 5.65 -3.76
N VAL A 44 -4.80 6.85 -3.27
CA VAL A 44 -4.83 7.16 -1.83
C VAL A 44 -6.27 7.08 -1.30
N THR A 45 -7.24 7.66 -2.02
CA THR A 45 -8.65 7.60 -1.64
C THR A 45 -9.17 6.16 -1.68
N PHE A 46 -8.77 5.38 -2.68
CA PHE A 46 -9.12 3.97 -2.76
C PHE A 46 -8.55 3.21 -1.56
N ALA A 47 -7.28 3.44 -1.21
CA ALA A 47 -6.64 2.82 -0.07
C ALA A 47 -7.38 3.10 1.25
N GLU A 48 -7.78 4.36 1.46
CA GLU A 48 -8.60 4.75 2.61
C GLU A 48 -9.96 4.04 2.62
N LYS A 49 -10.63 3.93 1.47
CA LYS A 49 -11.96 3.32 1.36
C LYS A 49 -11.93 1.79 1.39
N ALA A 50 -10.83 1.17 1.01
CA ALA A 50 -10.62 -0.28 1.04
C ALA A 50 -10.20 -0.77 2.42
N LYS A 51 -9.64 0.11 3.26
CA LYS A 51 -9.23 -0.23 4.63
C LYS A 51 -10.39 -0.84 5.43
N GLY A 52 -10.19 -2.08 5.88
CA GLY A 52 -11.16 -2.81 6.71
C GLY A 52 -12.34 -3.41 5.96
N LYS A 53 -12.36 -3.37 4.62
CA LYS A 53 -13.35 -4.09 3.82
C LYS A 53 -12.84 -5.47 3.47
N ASP A 54 -13.72 -6.46 3.63
CA ASP A 54 -13.45 -7.84 3.25
C ASP A 54 -14.01 -8.06 1.85
N PHE A 55 -13.13 -8.12 0.85
CA PHE A 55 -13.50 -8.32 -0.56
C PHE A 55 -13.50 -9.80 -0.96
N VAL A 56 -13.05 -10.68 -0.06
CA VAL A 56 -13.17 -12.12 -0.18
C VAL A 56 -14.44 -12.52 0.57
N GLY A 57 -15.44 -13.07 -0.13
CA GLY A 57 -16.63 -13.59 0.54
C GLY A 57 -16.21 -14.59 1.61
N LYS A 58 -16.62 -14.38 2.86
CA LYS A 58 -16.38 -15.34 3.95
C LYS A 58 -16.70 -16.74 3.44
N ALA A 59 -15.74 -17.65 3.54
CA ALA A 59 -16.00 -19.05 3.27
C ALA A 59 -17.23 -19.47 4.10
N PRO A 60 -18.23 -20.15 3.51
CA PRO A 60 -19.42 -20.54 4.26
C PRO A 60 -18.98 -21.42 5.43
N ASP A 61 -19.47 -21.09 6.64
CA ASP A 61 -19.26 -21.91 7.82
C ASP A 61 -19.77 -23.33 7.52
N SER A 62 -18.87 -24.30 7.48
CA SER A 62 -19.24 -25.70 7.27
C SER A 62 -19.60 -26.33 8.61
N ILE A 63 -20.56 -27.25 8.61
CA ILE A 63 -20.91 -28.02 9.81
C ILE A 63 -19.66 -28.75 10.37
N GLU A 64 -18.73 -29.14 9.51
CA GLU A 64 -17.44 -29.73 9.89
C GLU A 64 -16.53 -28.77 10.66
N SER A 65 -16.42 -27.48 10.29
CA SER A 65 -15.62 -26.51 11.06
C SER A 65 -16.20 -26.26 12.46
N VAL A 66 -17.53 -26.18 12.56
CA VAL A 66 -18.25 -26.05 13.84
C VAL A 66 -18.05 -27.30 14.70
N LYS A 67 -18.13 -28.50 14.12
CA LYS A 67 -17.85 -29.75 14.83
C LYS A 67 -16.42 -29.79 15.38
N GLU A 68 -15.45 -29.27 14.65
CA GLU A 68 -14.04 -29.26 15.06
C GLU A 68 -13.77 -28.24 16.18
N GLU A 69 -14.36 -27.04 16.11
CA GLU A 69 -14.32 -26.06 17.20
C GLU A 69 -14.99 -26.60 18.47
N VAL A 70 -16.16 -27.22 18.36
CA VAL A 70 -16.85 -27.85 19.49
C VAL A 70 -15.99 -28.98 20.07
N ARG A 71 -15.33 -29.79 19.24
CA ARG A 71 -14.44 -30.86 19.71
C ARG A 71 -13.22 -30.31 20.45
N LYS A 72 -12.62 -29.21 19.99
CA LYS A 72 -11.53 -28.49 20.69
C LYS A 72 -12.00 -27.88 22.01
N ALA A 73 -13.19 -27.27 22.03
CA ALA A 73 -13.77 -26.70 23.24
C ALA A 73 -14.06 -27.79 24.29
N LEU A 74 -14.49 -28.98 23.86
CA LEU A 74 -14.78 -30.12 24.73
C LEU A 74 -13.54 -30.91 25.16
N SER A 75 -12.45 -30.93 24.37
CA SER A 75 -11.21 -31.62 24.74
C SER A 75 -10.44 -30.93 25.87
N SER A 76 -10.77 -29.66 26.18
CA SER A 76 -10.16 -28.91 27.29
C SER A 76 -10.64 -29.35 28.69
N LYS A 77 -11.53 -30.35 28.79
CA LYS A 77 -12.07 -30.88 30.05
C LYS A 77 -11.61 -32.30 30.41
N GLY A 78 -10.53 -32.79 29.80
CA GLY A 78 -9.93 -34.08 30.16
C GLY A 78 -8.95 -33.94 31.33
N VAL A 79 -9.22 -34.58 32.46
CA VAL A 79 -8.28 -34.71 33.57
C VAL A 79 -7.12 -35.60 33.14
N GLU A 80 -5.87 -35.11 33.19
CA GLU A 80 -4.66 -35.89 32.90
C GLU A 80 -4.38 -36.90 34.03
N TYR A 81 -4.57 -38.21 33.77
CA TYR A 81 -4.30 -39.28 34.74
C TYR A 81 -2.88 -39.88 34.64
N VAL A 82 -2.12 -39.54 33.59
CA VAL A 82 -0.73 -39.98 33.38
C VAL A 82 -0.01 -38.92 32.55
N LYS A 83 1.17 -38.48 33.00
CA LYS A 83 2.00 -37.54 32.25
C LYS A 83 2.47 -38.22 30.96
N ALA A 84 2.04 -37.72 29.81
CA ALA A 84 2.64 -38.11 28.54
C ALA A 84 4.16 -37.89 28.61
N PRO A 85 5.00 -38.82 28.11
CA PRO A 85 6.44 -38.59 28.05
C PRO A 85 6.70 -37.31 27.28
N LYS A 86 7.52 -36.41 27.84
CA LYS A 86 7.90 -35.15 27.19
C LYS A 86 8.38 -35.50 25.79
N LYS A 87 7.69 -35.00 24.76
CA LYS A 87 8.18 -35.07 23.36
C LYS A 87 9.66 -34.68 23.39
N VAL A 88 10.51 -35.54 22.86
CA VAL A 88 11.93 -35.21 22.70
C VAL A 88 11.95 -33.93 21.87
N LYS A 89 12.57 -32.87 22.39
CA LYS A 89 12.71 -31.62 21.65
C LYS A 89 13.42 -31.94 20.33
N GLN A 90 12.69 -31.82 19.23
CA GLN A 90 13.25 -31.97 17.90
C GLN A 90 13.66 -30.58 17.43
N ASP A 91 14.60 -29.95 18.15
CA ASP A 91 15.04 -28.56 17.90
C ASP A 91 15.45 -28.37 16.42
N LEU A 92 15.99 -29.42 15.78
CA LEU A 92 16.34 -29.40 14.36
C LEU A 92 15.11 -29.41 13.43
N THR A 93 14.07 -30.18 13.77
CA THR A 93 12.83 -30.26 13.00
C THR A 93 11.98 -28.99 13.17
N GLU A 94 11.95 -28.42 14.38
CA GLU A 94 11.29 -27.14 14.65
C GLU A 94 11.97 -25.99 13.88
N LYS A 95 13.31 -25.92 13.91
CA LYS A 95 14.07 -24.94 13.11
C LYS A 95 13.83 -25.09 11.60
N LEU A 96 13.82 -26.32 11.08
CA LEU A 96 13.56 -26.56 9.67
C LEU A 96 12.15 -26.10 9.25
N GLN A 97 11.15 -26.27 10.11
CA GLN A 97 9.80 -25.77 9.88
C GLN A 97 9.74 -24.24 9.91
N GLU A 98 10.42 -23.60 10.87
CA GLU A 98 10.54 -22.15 10.94
C GLU A 98 11.23 -21.56 9.70
N GLU A 99 12.31 -22.18 9.23
CA GLU A 99 13.02 -21.78 8.01
C GLU A 99 12.16 -21.96 6.76
N ALA A 100 11.42 -23.07 6.64
CA ALA A 100 10.50 -23.29 5.53
C ALA A 100 9.36 -22.26 5.50
N LEU A 101 8.78 -21.93 6.67
CA LEU A 101 7.77 -20.89 6.79
C LEU A 101 8.33 -19.51 6.45
N ALA A 102 9.54 -19.20 6.92
CA ALA A 102 10.24 -17.96 6.59
C ALA A 102 10.52 -17.86 5.07
N PHE A 103 10.88 -18.97 4.43
CA PHE A 103 11.11 -19.02 2.99
C PHE A 103 9.81 -18.81 2.18
N ILE A 104 8.71 -19.48 2.56
CA ILE A 104 7.39 -19.26 1.93
C ILE A 104 6.94 -17.81 2.11
N LYS A 105 7.11 -17.26 3.32
CA LYS A 105 6.79 -15.87 3.62
C LYS A 105 7.62 -14.91 2.76
N TYR A 106 8.93 -15.16 2.66
CA TYR A 106 9.83 -14.38 1.82
C TYR A 106 9.45 -14.42 0.34
N GLN A 107 9.10 -15.59 -0.21
CA GLN A 107 8.61 -15.68 -1.60
C GLN A 107 7.33 -14.87 -1.81
N GLY A 108 6.39 -14.94 -0.85
CA GLY A 108 5.17 -14.13 -0.88
C GLY A 108 5.46 -12.62 -0.83
N GLU A 109 6.34 -12.18 0.07
CA GLU A 109 6.75 -10.79 0.21
C GLU A 109 7.52 -10.27 -1.01
N SER A 110 8.38 -11.10 -1.61
CA SER A 110 9.11 -10.77 -2.85
C SER A 110 8.14 -10.53 -4.01
N SER A 111 7.13 -11.39 -4.17
CA SER A 111 6.11 -11.22 -5.21
C SER A 111 5.28 -9.95 -5.01
N LYS A 112 4.93 -9.61 -3.76
CA LYS A 112 4.24 -8.34 -3.44
C LYS A 112 5.13 -7.14 -3.74
N THR A 113 6.42 -7.22 -3.39
CA THR A 113 7.39 -6.14 -3.65
C THR A 113 7.53 -5.87 -5.15
N GLU A 114 7.58 -6.92 -5.99
CA GLU A 114 7.60 -6.77 -7.44
C GLU A 114 6.33 -6.08 -7.99
N LYS A 115 5.15 -6.44 -7.49
CA LYS A 115 3.89 -5.80 -7.87
C LYS A 115 3.85 -4.32 -7.45
N ILE A 116 4.25 -4.02 -6.22
CA ILE A 116 4.34 -2.63 -5.71
C ILE A 116 5.28 -1.83 -6.59
N ASN A 117 6.50 -2.32 -6.85
CA ASN A 117 7.47 -1.62 -7.67
C ASN A 117 6.98 -1.37 -9.09
N LYS A 118 6.33 -2.37 -9.72
CA LYS A 118 5.75 -2.23 -11.06
C LYS A 118 4.62 -1.19 -11.09
N PHE A 119 3.78 -1.15 -10.06
CA PHE A 119 2.70 -0.16 -9.94
C PHE A 119 3.26 1.25 -9.71
N LEU A 120 4.27 1.37 -8.83
CA LEU A 120 4.87 2.65 -8.46
C LEU A 120 5.63 3.33 -9.62
N GLN A 121 6.05 2.59 -10.65
CA GLN A 121 6.65 3.17 -11.86
C GLN A 121 5.76 4.22 -12.55
N GLN A 122 4.45 4.14 -12.36
CA GLN A 122 3.49 5.13 -12.89
C GLN A 122 3.64 6.52 -12.22
N PHE A 123 4.30 6.57 -11.06
CA PHE A 123 4.51 7.78 -10.26
C PHE A 123 5.94 8.31 -10.33
N ASN A 124 6.79 7.78 -11.22
CA ASN A 124 8.17 8.24 -11.40
C ASN A 124 8.27 9.75 -11.60
N ILE A 125 7.31 10.37 -12.30
CA ILE A 125 7.31 11.82 -12.51
C ILE A 125 7.11 12.63 -11.21
N ILE A 126 6.41 12.07 -10.21
CA ILE A 126 6.29 12.69 -8.89
C ILE A 126 7.64 12.59 -8.17
N GLN A 127 8.30 11.44 -8.25
CA GLN A 127 9.64 11.28 -7.69
C GLN A 127 10.65 12.22 -8.34
N GLU A 128 10.67 12.33 -9.67
CA GLU A 128 11.53 13.26 -10.42
C GLU A 128 11.25 14.72 -10.04
N PHE A 129 9.97 15.07 -9.85
CA PHE A 129 9.58 16.40 -9.39
C PHE A 129 10.08 16.70 -7.98
N GLU A 130 9.99 15.74 -7.06
CA GLU A 130 10.47 15.91 -5.69
C GLU A 130 12.00 16.00 -5.58
N GLU A 131 12.72 15.29 -6.45
CA GLU A 131 14.18 15.22 -6.43
C GLU A 131 14.82 16.41 -7.18
N PHE A 132 14.28 16.79 -8.33
CA PHE A 132 14.89 17.78 -9.22
C PHE A 132 14.00 18.99 -9.50
N GLY A 133 12.68 18.79 -9.58
CA GLY A 133 11.73 19.74 -10.14
C GLY A 133 11.41 19.45 -11.61
N LEU A 134 10.41 20.14 -12.16
CA LEU A 134 9.94 19.93 -13.54
C LEU A 134 9.71 21.24 -14.26
N TYR A 135 9.66 21.17 -15.59
CA TYR A 135 9.18 22.28 -16.42
C TYR A 135 7.66 22.28 -16.50
N PHE A 136 7.08 23.43 -16.27
CA PHE A 136 5.66 23.72 -16.42
C PHE A 136 5.46 24.78 -17.50
N GLU A 137 4.26 24.82 -18.05
CA GLU A 137 3.78 25.91 -18.90
C GLU A 137 2.80 26.78 -18.11
N GLU A 138 2.71 28.05 -18.46
CA GLU A 138 1.74 28.95 -17.84
C GLU A 138 0.33 28.62 -18.32
N ASP A 139 -0.42 27.91 -17.49
CA ASP A 139 -1.82 27.56 -17.73
C ASP A 139 -2.53 27.26 -16.39
N ILE A 140 -3.85 27.28 -16.40
CA ILE A 140 -4.68 27.16 -15.21
C ILE A 140 -5.07 25.70 -15.00
N CYS A 141 -4.69 25.15 -13.84
CA CYS A 141 -5.18 23.85 -13.42
C CYS A 141 -5.48 23.80 -11.92
N LYS A 142 -6.23 22.77 -11.50
CA LYS A 142 -6.61 22.54 -10.11
C LYS A 142 -6.25 21.13 -9.66
N LEU A 143 -5.76 21.05 -8.43
CA LEU A 143 -5.55 19.82 -7.67
C LEU A 143 -6.17 19.98 -6.27
N ASN A 144 -6.70 18.90 -5.72
CA ASN A 144 -7.22 18.90 -4.36
C ASN A 144 -6.08 18.94 -3.33
N LYS A 145 -5.01 18.19 -3.62
CA LYS A 145 -3.79 18.09 -2.82
C LYS A 145 -2.63 17.74 -3.75
N ILE A 146 -1.42 18.16 -3.40
CA ILE A 146 -0.18 17.66 -3.99
C ILE A 146 0.24 16.46 -3.15
N TYR A 147 0.14 15.26 -3.72
CA TYR A 147 0.53 14.01 -3.07
C TYR A 147 2.02 13.78 -3.24
N THR A 148 2.66 13.31 -2.16
CA THR A 148 4.07 12.92 -2.19
C THR A 148 4.25 11.45 -2.57
N ILE A 149 5.44 11.09 -3.05
CA ILE A 149 5.76 9.69 -3.35
C ILE A 149 5.64 8.81 -2.09
N GLU A 150 5.99 9.34 -0.92
CA GLU A 150 5.86 8.63 0.36
C GLU A 150 4.41 8.28 0.68
N GLU A 151 3.48 9.23 0.47
CA GLU A 151 2.04 9.00 0.69
C GLU A 151 1.49 7.93 -0.26
N ILE A 152 1.94 7.95 -1.52
CA ILE A 152 1.53 6.99 -2.55
C ILE A 152 2.08 5.59 -2.23
N VAL A 153 3.35 5.48 -1.84
CA VAL A 153 3.97 4.21 -1.44
C VAL A 153 3.22 3.60 -0.26
N ALA A 154 2.87 4.41 0.75
CA ALA A 154 2.11 3.96 1.90
C ALA A 154 0.71 3.46 1.51
N ALA A 155 0.01 4.19 0.63
CA ALA A 155 -1.30 3.79 0.13
C ALA A 155 -1.23 2.47 -0.66
N VAL A 156 -0.35 2.40 -1.67
CA VAL A 156 -0.19 1.21 -2.54
C VAL A 156 0.19 -0.02 -1.72
N THR A 157 1.12 0.10 -0.78
CA THR A 157 1.52 -1.01 0.09
C THR A 157 0.34 -1.58 0.88
N ALA A 158 -0.62 -0.73 1.27
CA ALA A 158 -1.80 -1.15 2.00
C ALA A 158 -2.84 -1.89 1.14
N VAL A 159 -2.86 -1.68 -0.18
CA VAL A 159 -3.93 -2.18 -1.06
C VAL A 159 -3.46 -2.88 -2.34
N ILE A 160 -2.17 -3.17 -2.50
CA ILE A 160 -1.66 -3.85 -3.71
C ILE A 160 -2.28 -5.24 -3.95
N ASP A 161 -2.77 -5.90 -2.90
CA ASP A 161 -3.48 -7.18 -3.03
C ASP A 161 -4.94 -7.00 -3.51
N ILE A 162 -5.43 -5.76 -3.62
CA ILE A 162 -6.81 -5.37 -3.96
C ILE A 162 -6.85 -4.55 -5.26
N ILE A 163 -5.82 -3.72 -5.50
CA ILE A 163 -5.64 -2.96 -6.74
C ILE A 163 -4.83 -3.84 -7.70
N ASP A 164 -5.50 -4.37 -8.72
CA ASP A 164 -4.89 -5.07 -9.87
C ASP A 164 -4.63 -4.08 -11.02
#